data_AF-A0AA92U744-F1
#
_entry.id   AF-A0AA92U744-F1
#
_cell.length_a   1.000
_cell.length_b   1.000
_cell.length_c   1.000
_cell.angle_alpha   90.00
_cell.angle_beta   90.00
_cell.angle_gamma   90.00
#
_symmetry.space_group_name_H-M   'P 1'
#
loop_
_entity.id
_entity.type
_entity.pdbx_description
1 polymer ?
#
loop_
_entity_poly.entity_id
_entity_poly.type
_entity_poly.pdbx_seq_one_letter_code
_entity_poly.pdbx_strand_id
1 'polypeptide(L)' 'RKEGEDMDLITYVTDRKGHDMRYAIDSRKLQKELGWEPSLQFEEGIEETVKWYLDNQEWMDHVTSGEYQKYYENMYKDR' A
#
# COMPACT_ATOMS: atom_id res chain seq x y z
N ARG A 1 -6.29 -21.89 1.75
CA ARG A 1 -6.68 -21.59 0.35
C ARG A 1 -5.86 -22.50 -0.55
N LYS A 2 -6.39 -22.91 -1.71
CA LYS A 2 -5.59 -23.64 -2.70
C LYS A 2 -4.53 -22.71 -3.27
N GLU A 3 -3.40 -23.26 -3.67
CA GLU A 3 -2.35 -22.47 -4.33
C GLU A 3 -2.94 -21.73 -5.55
N GLY A 4 -2.73 -20.42 -5.60
CA GLY A 4 -3.25 -19.55 -6.67
C GLY A 4 -4.65 -18.96 -6.44
N GLU A 5 -5.43 -19.46 -5.48
CA GLU A 5 -6.80 -18.96 -5.19
C GLU A 5 -6.81 -17.48 -4.75
N ASP A 6 -5.72 -16.99 -4.16
CA ASP A 6 -5.57 -15.57 -3.79
C ASP A 6 -5.47 -14.63 -5.00
N MET A 7 -5.03 -15.15 -6.16
CA MET A 7 -4.91 -14.35 -7.38
C MET A 7 -6.26 -13.97 -7.96
N ASP A 8 -7.31 -14.74 -7.63
CA ASP A 8 -8.69 -14.45 -8.07
C ASP A 8 -9.25 -13.16 -7.41
N LEU A 9 -8.59 -12.64 -6.37
CA LEU A 9 -8.95 -11.37 -5.74
C LEU A 9 -8.42 -10.14 -6.50
N ILE A 10 -7.58 -10.33 -7.54
CA ILE A 10 -6.97 -9.24 -8.31
C ILE A 10 -7.87 -8.86 -9.49
N THR A 11 -8.23 -7.58 -9.60
CA THR A 11 -8.94 -7.03 -10.76
C THR A 11 -8.08 -5.97 -11.44
N TYR A 12 -7.82 -6.14 -12.74
CA TYR A 12 -7.13 -5.13 -13.55
C TYR A 12 -8.12 -4.06 -13.99
N VAL A 13 -7.82 -2.81 -13.66
CA VAL A 13 -8.61 -1.64 -14.05
C VAL A 13 -7.78 -0.73 -14.95
N THR A 14 -8.43 0.28 -15.54
CA THR A 14 -7.74 1.27 -16.38
C THR A 14 -6.63 1.98 -15.60
N ASP A 15 -5.42 2.02 -16.18
CA ASP A 15 -4.25 2.64 -15.57
C ASP A 15 -4.43 4.15 -15.33
N ARG A 16 -3.66 4.68 -14.37
CA ARG A 16 -3.69 6.10 -14.01
C ARG A 16 -3.00 6.93 -15.09
N LYS A 17 -3.68 7.98 -15.59
CA LYS A 17 -3.02 8.97 -16.47
C LYS A 17 -1.80 9.57 -15.77
N GLY A 18 -0.63 9.47 -16.41
CA GLY A 18 0.64 9.94 -15.85
C GLY A 18 1.23 9.02 -14.78
N HIS A 19 0.97 7.71 -14.84
CA HIS A 19 1.65 6.75 -13.99
C HIS A 19 3.14 6.62 -14.39
N ASP A 20 4.04 7.23 -13.63
CA ASP A 20 5.47 6.97 -13.77
C ASP A 20 5.75 5.50 -13.43
N MET A 21 6.36 4.78 -14.36
CA MET A 21 6.50 3.33 -14.28
C MET A 21 7.57 2.86 -13.29
N ARG A 22 8.50 3.75 -12.90
CA ARG A 22 9.64 3.36 -12.07
C ARG A 22 10.18 4.53 -11.25
N TYR A 23 10.14 4.36 -9.93
CA TYR A 23 10.93 5.15 -8.99
C TYR A 23 12.02 4.28 -8.39
N ALA A 24 13.23 4.82 -8.29
CA ALA A 24 14.35 4.17 -7.60
C ALA A 24 15.23 5.25 -6.98
N ILE A 25 15.55 5.08 -5.70
CA ILE A 25 16.36 6.02 -4.93
C ILE A 25 17.68 5.35 -4.56
N ASP A 26 18.77 6.12 -4.71
CA ASP A 26 20.09 5.76 -4.24
C ASP A 26 20.35 6.43 -2.89
N SER A 27 20.33 5.64 -1.81
CA SER A 27 20.54 6.13 -0.43
C SER A 27 21.99 6.08 0.03
N ARG A 28 22.97 5.80 -0.86
CA ARG A 28 24.39 5.63 -0.46
C ARG A 28 24.99 6.86 0.21
N LYS A 29 24.55 8.08 -0.15
CA LYS A 29 25.01 9.31 0.51
C LYS A 29 24.63 9.32 1.99
N LEU A 30 23.36 9.03 2.28
CA LEU A 30 22.80 9.00 3.63
C LEU A 30 23.49 7.95 4.50
N GLN A 31 23.75 6.77 3.93
CA GLN A 31 24.49 5.69 4.59
C GLN A 31 25.93 6.11 4.92
N LYS A 32 26.65 6.72 3.97
CA LYS A 32 28.06 7.09 4.16
C LYS A 32 28.25 8.26 5.13
N GLU A 33 27.40 9.28 5.04
CA GLU A 33 27.59 10.51 5.80
C GLU A 33 26.99 10.42 7.20
N LEU A 34 25.88 9.71 7.37
CA LEU A 34 25.15 9.63 8.64
C LEU A 34 25.12 8.24 9.26
N GLY A 35 25.69 7.21 8.60
CA GLY A 35 25.64 5.83 9.10
C GLY A 35 24.24 5.24 9.15
N TRP A 36 23.28 5.85 8.44
CA TRP A 36 21.90 5.38 8.41
C TRP A 36 21.78 4.09 7.61
N GLU A 37 21.02 3.14 8.13
CA GLU A 37 20.62 1.92 7.42
C GLU A 37 19.13 1.66 7.68
N PRO A 38 18.41 1.03 6.74
CA PRO A 38 17.03 0.62 6.99
C PRO A 38 16.99 -0.39 8.13
N SER A 39 16.06 -0.20 9.07
CA SER A 39 15.92 -1.08 10.24
C SER A 39 15.13 -2.35 9.95
N LEU A 40 14.42 -2.42 8.82
CA LEU A 40 13.52 -3.52 8.44
C LEU A 40 13.64 -3.81 6.95
N GLN A 41 13.51 -5.08 6.58
CA GLN A 41 13.30 -5.48 5.19
C GLN A 41 11.83 -5.27 4.78
N PHE A 42 11.56 -5.27 3.47
CA PHE A 42 10.20 -5.03 2.97
C PHE A 42 9.23 -6.12 3.44
N GLU A 43 9.67 -7.38 3.42
CA GLU A 43 8.87 -8.55 3.80
C GLU A 43 8.41 -8.46 5.27
N GLU A 44 9.29 -8.01 6.16
CA GLU A 44 8.97 -7.81 7.58
C GLU A 44 8.02 -6.62 7.74
N GLY A 45 8.32 -5.49 7.10
CA GLY A 45 7.51 -4.28 7.20
C GLY A 45 6.09 -4.46 6.64
N ILE A 46 5.91 -5.22 5.57
CA ILE A 46 4.57 -5.46 4.99
C ILE A 46 3.74 -6.39 5.89
N GLU A 47 4.36 -7.40 6.51
CA GLU A 47 3.68 -8.28 7.47
C GLU A 47 3.20 -7.50 8.70
N GLU A 48 4.09 -6.68 9.30
CA GLU A 48 3.73 -5.83 10.44
C GLU A 48 2.64 -4.82 10.09
N THR A 49 2.69 -4.26 8.88
CA THR A 49 1.66 -3.33 8.40
C THR A 49 0.30 -4.01 8.31
N VAL A 50 0.21 -5.17 7.64
CA VAL A 50 -1.07 -5.92 7.54
C VAL A 50 -1.61 -6.25 8.92
N LYS A 51 -0.75 -6.73 9.83
CA LYS A 51 -1.14 -7.02 11.21
C LYS A 51 -1.68 -5.78 11.93
N TRP A 52 -1.00 -4.65 11.79
CA TRP A 52 -1.44 -3.39 12.38
C TRP A 52 -2.86 -3.02 11.93
N TYR A 53 -3.18 -3.13 10.62
CA TYR A 53 -4.55 -2.86 10.14
C TYR A 53 -5.59 -3.83 10.72
N LEU A 54 -5.25 -5.12 10.86
CA LEU A 54 -6.14 -6.11 11.46
C LEU A 54 -6.41 -5.81 12.94
N ASP A 55 -5.39 -5.37 13.68
CA ASP A 55 -5.46 -5.08 15.11
C ASP A 55 -6.13 -3.71 15.41
N ASN A 56 -6.25 -2.81 14.43
CA ASN A 56 -6.72 -1.43 14.60
C ASN A 56 -8.03 -1.13 13.84
N GLN A 57 -9.02 -2.03 13.91
CA GLN A 57 -10.31 -1.87 13.20
C GLN A 57 -11.07 -0.60 13.57
N GLU A 58 -11.08 -0.19 14.84
CA GLU A 58 -11.76 1.04 15.27
C GLU A 58 -11.18 2.28 14.56
N TRP A 59 -9.86 2.33 14.40
CA TRP A 59 -9.22 3.40 13.64
C TRP A 59 -9.63 3.35 12.17
N MET A 60 -9.69 2.15 11.60
CA MET A 60 -10.08 1.92 10.21
C MET A 60 -11.51 2.41 9.93
N ASP A 61 -12.45 2.11 10.83
CA ASP A 61 -13.85 2.53 10.72
C ASP A 61 -14.01 4.06 10.78
N HIS A 62 -13.22 4.71 11.63
CA HIS A 62 -13.25 6.18 11.74
C HIS A 62 -12.72 6.87 10.48
N VAL A 63 -11.59 6.40 9.94
CA VAL A 63 -10.92 7.08 8.80
C VAL A 63 -11.56 6.79 7.44
N THR A 64 -12.41 5.76 7.35
CA THR A 64 -13.09 5.40 6.08
C THR A 64 -14.56 5.77 6.02
N SER A 65 -15.05 6.50 7.01
CA SER A 65 -16.43 6.96 7.02
C SER A 65 -16.67 8.18 6.09
N GLY A 66 -17.92 8.36 5.66
CA GLY A 66 -18.41 9.58 5.02
C GLY A 66 -17.72 9.93 3.69
N GLU A 67 -16.88 10.97 3.71
CA GLU A 67 -16.26 11.55 2.52
C GLU A 67 -15.28 10.57 1.82
N TYR A 68 -14.66 9.65 2.57
CA TYR A 68 -13.81 8.62 2.00
C TYR A 68 -14.61 7.67 1.08
N GLN A 69 -15.77 7.19 1.55
CA GLN A 69 -16.66 6.36 0.75
C GLN A 69 -17.15 7.09 -0.51
N LYS A 70 -17.58 8.35 -0.38
CA LYS A 70 -18.00 9.18 -1.52
C LYS A 70 -16.89 9.36 -2.56
N TYR A 71 -15.64 9.58 -2.12
CA TYR A 71 -14.50 9.66 -3.02
C TYR A 71 -14.30 8.35 -3.78
N TYR A 72 -14.35 7.21 -3.09
CA TYR A 72 -14.17 5.89 -3.70
C TYR A 72 -15.24 5.59 -4.74
N GLU A 73 -16.51 5.87 -4.43
CA GLU A 73 -17.60 5.74 -5.39
C GLU A 73 -17.35 6.60 -6.63
N ASN A 74 -17.05 7.89 -6.46
CA ASN A 74 -16.83 8.79 -7.60
C ASN A 74 -15.61 8.39 -8.46
N MET A 75 -14.57 7.86 -7.84
CA MET A 75 -13.31 7.55 -8.52
C MET A 75 -13.34 6.19 -9.24
N TYR A 76 -14.05 5.20 -8.69
CA TYR A 76 -13.97 3.80 -9.12
C TYR A 76 -15.27 3.19 -9.64
N LYS A 77 -16.45 3.80 -9.41
CA LYS A 77 -17.74 3.19 -9.81
C LYS A 77 -17.85 2.88 -11.32
N ASP A 78 -17.23 3.69 -12.16
CA ASP A 78 -17.28 3.58 -13.62
C ASP A 78 -15.93 3.16 -14.24
N ARG A 79 -15.02 2.57 -13.45
CA ARG A 79 -13.67 2.14 -13.88
C ARG A 79 -13.50 0.65 -14.07
#